data_AF-A0A3M1C6D5-F1
#
_entry.id   AF-A0A3M1C6D5-F1
#
_cell.length_a   1.000
_cell.length_b   1.000
_cell.length_c   1.000
_cell.angle_alpha   90.00
_cell.angle_beta   90.00
_cell.angle_gamma   90.00
#
_symmetry.space_group_name_H-M   'P 1'
#
loop_
_entity.id
_entity.type
_entity.pdbx_description
1 polymer ?
#
loop_
_entity_poly.entity_id
_entity_poly.type
_entity_poly.pdbx_seq_one_letter_code
_entity_poly.pdbx_strand_id
1 'polypeptide(L)'
;MLSPLEKRILLFSLLIKFVLALFLPLFPDEAYYWVWSHHLQLSYFDHPPFIAWLLTLGHPLENILQAVRWPAVIFGHLTLILWLIYLKNILSPRERIFFLFSS
;
A
#
# COMPACT_ATOMS: atom_id res chain seq x y z
N MET A 1 18.81 -12.95 5.60
CA MET A 1 17.45 -12.80 6.16
C MET A 1 17.32 -11.37 6.69
N LEU A 2 16.14 -10.73 6.61
CA LEU A 2 15.93 -9.39 7.20
C LEU A 2 16.22 -9.43 8.70
N SER A 3 16.87 -8.39 9.22
CA SER A 3 17.18 -8.20 10.63
C SER A 3 15.91 -8.03 11.47
N PRO A 4 15.96 -8.33 12.78
CA PRO A 4 14.82 -8.12 13.67
C PRO A 4 14.32 -6.67 13.70
N LEU A 5 15.22 -5.70 13.55
CA LEU A 5 14.87 -4.29 13.54
C LEU A 5 14.09 -3.89 12.27
N GLU A 6 14.56 -4.30 11.09
CA GLU A 6 13.84 -4.08 9.82
C GLU A 6 12.42 -4.65 9.89
N LYS A 7 12.26 -5.86 10.44
CA LYS A 7 10.94 -6.49 10.62
C LYS A 7 10.02 -5.69 11.55
N ARG A 8 10.55 -5.17 12.66
CA ARG A 8 9.79 -4.34 13.61
C ARG A 8 9.35 -3.04 12.97
N ILE A 9 10.22 -2.37 12.21
CA ILE A 9 9.89 -1.14 11.48
C ILE A 9 8.77 -1.40 10.48
N LEU A 10 8.89 -2.44 9.66
CA LEU A 10 7.88 -2.82 8.67
C LEU A 10 6.52 -3.16 9.31
N LEU A 11 6.53 -3.90 10.42
CA LEU A 11 5.30 -4.24 11.13
C LEU A 11 4.64 -2.99 11.73
N PHE A 12 5.43 -2.13 12.36
CA PHE A 12 4.94 -0.90 12.97
C PHE A 12 4.37 0.05 11.91
N SER A 13 5.07 0.25 10.79
CA SER A 13 4.57 1.07 9.68
C SER A 13 3.29 0.50 9.07
N LEU A 14 3.20 -0.83 8.95
CA LEU A 14 2.01 -1.50 8.41
C LEU A 14 0.79 -1.26 9.30
N LEU A 15 0.94 -1.43 10.61
CA LEU A 15 -0.13 -1.18 11.57
C LEU A 15 -0.59 0.27 11.54
N ILE A 16 0.35 1.23 11.52
CA ILE A 16 0.01 2.66 11.39
C ILE A 16 -0.75 2.92 10.10
N LYS A 17 -0.27 2.41 8.96
CA LYS A 17 -0.94 2.65 7.67
C LYS A 17 -2.34 2.02 7.61
N PHE A 18 -2.57 0.88 8.25
CA PHE A 18 -3.92 0.33 8.36
C PHE A 18 -4.85 1.21 9.20
N VAL A 19 -4.38 1.72 10.34
CA VAL A 19 -5.15 2.64 11.18
C VAL A 19 -5.44 3.93 10.42
N LEU A 20 -4.45 4.53 9.78
CA LEU A 20 -4.65 5.74 8.98
C LEU A 20 -5.62 5.50 7.82
N ALA A 21 -5.52 4.37 7.13
CA ALA A 21 -6.41 4.01 6.04
C ALA A 21 -7.87 3.88 6.50
N LEU A 22 -8.15 3.55 7.76
CA LEU A 22 -9.51 3.50 8.30
C LEU A 22 -10.12 4.89 8.52
N PHE A 23 -9.34 5.84 9.03
CA PHE A 23 -9.87 7.10 9.55
C PHE A 23 -9.71 8.29 8.59
N LEU A 24 -8.76 8.22 7.65
CA LEU A 24 -8.58 9.30 6.69
C LEU A 24 -9.67 9.23 5.60
N PRO A 25 -10.38 10.35 5.35
CA PRO A 25 -11.38 10.40 4.28
C PRO A 25 -10.72 10.16 2.92
N LEU A 26 -11.49 9.64 1.95
CA LEU A 26 -11.04 9.53 0.56
C LEU A 26 -10.76 10.93 0.01
N PHE A 27 -9.56 11.13 -0.51
CA PHE A 27 -9.25 12.33 -1.27
C PHE A 27 -10.00 12.31 -2.62
N PRO A 28 -10.25 13.47 -3.27
CA PRO A 28 -11.03 13.52 -4.50
C PRO A 28 -10.52 12.60 -5.63
N ASP A 29 -9.20 12.43 -5.74
CA ASP A 29 -8.55 11.51 -6.66
C ASP A 29 -8.80 10.05 -6.31
N GLU A 30 -8.74 9.68 -5.03
CA GLU A 30 -9.07 8.31 -4.57
C GLU A 30 -10.56 8.00 -4.74
N ALA A 31 -11.43 8.97 -4.46
CA ALA A 31 -12.88 8.82 -4.63
C ALA A 31 -13.24 8.58 -6.10
N TYR A 32 -12.53 9.20 -7.04
CA TYR A 32 -12.65 8.92 -8.46
C TYR A 32 -12.34 7.44 -8.78
N TYR A 33 -11.22 6.91 -8.27
CA TYR A 33 -10.87 5.50 -8.48
C TYR A 33 -11.83 4.54 -7.76
N TRP A 34 -12.42 4.95 -6.64
CA TRP A 34 -13.44 4.18 -5.93
C TRP A 34 -14.74 4.05 -6.73
N VAL A 35 -15.22 5.13 -7.35
CA VAL A 35 -16.38 5.04 -8.27
C VAL A 35 -16.04 4.14 -9.46
N TRP A 36 -14.83 4.26 -10.01
CA TRP A 36 -14.38 3.41 -11.10
C TRP A 36 -14.25 1.92 -10.68
N SER A 37 -13.86 1.62 -9.44
CA SER A 37 -13.74 0.23 -9.01
C SER A 37 -15.08 -0.51 -8.99
N HIS A 38 -16.19 0.18 -8.77
CA HIS A 38 -17.54 -0.39 -8.91
C HIS A 38 -17.96 -0.65 -10.36
N HIS A 39 -17.34 0.03 -11.33
CA HIS A 39 -17.64 -0.09 -12.76
C HIS A 39 -16.35 -0.35 -13.54
N LEU A 40 -15.77 -1.54 -13.34
CA LEU A 40 -14.50 -1.91 -13.93
C LEU A 40 -14.47 -1.74 -15.45
N GLN A 41 -13.51 -0.93 -15.90
CA GLN A 41 -13.18 -0.75 -17.31
C GLN A 41 -11.67 -0.91 -17.48
N LEU A 42 -11.25 -1.34 -18.67
CA LEU A 42 -9.83 -1.56 -18.98
C LEU A 42 -9.02 -0.26 -19.02
N SER A 43 -9.68 0.87 -19.27
CA SER A 43 -9.13 2.22 -19.17
C SER A 43 -10.24 3.23 -18.93
N TYR A 44 -9.92 4.29 -18.20
CA TYR A 44 -10.64 5.56 -18.20
C TYR A 44 -9.74 6.64 -18.78
N PHE A 45 -10.34 7.77 -19.12
CA PHE A 45 -9.82 8.86 -19.96
C PHE A 45 -8.30 9.13 -19.88
N ASP A 46 -7.67 9.04 -18.69
CA ASP A 46 -6.28 9.48 -18.49
C ASP A 46 -5.34 8.55 -17.69
N HIS A 47 -5.80 7.39 -17.17
CA HIS A 47 -5.01 6.57 -16.21
C HIS A 47 -5.12 5.05 -16.41
N PRO A 48 -4.05 4.27 -16.12
CA PRO A 48 -4.10 2.80 -16.11
C PRO A 48 -5.01 2.29 -14.97
N PRO A 49 -5.71 1.15 -15.16
CA PRO A 49 -6.82 0.75 -14.30
C PRO A 49 -6.41 0.13 -12.97
N PHE A 50 -5.10 -0.02 -12.73
CA PHE A 50 -4.58 -0.83 -11.63
C PHE A 50 -5.04 -0.36 -10.25
N ILE A 51 -5.16 0.95 -10.03
CA ILE A 51 -5.64 1.50 -8.76
C ILE A 51 -7.12 1.15 -8.53
N ALA A 52 -7.97 1.29 -9.55
CA ALA A 52 -9.37 0.88 -9.48
C ALA A 52 -9.51 -0.63 -9.23
N TRP A 53 -8.67 -1.44 -9.86
CA TRP A 53 -8.67 -2.89 -9.65
C TRP A 53 -8.26 -3.28 -8.22
N LEU A 54 -7.27 -2.58 -7.65
CA LEU A 54 -6.88 -2.77 -6.25
C LEU A 54 -7.99 -2.38 -5.28
N LEU A 55 -8.70 -1.28 -5.54
CA LEU A 55 -9.87 -0.89 -4.74
C LEU A 55 -11.02 -1.90 -4.90
N THR A 56 -11.11 -2.57 -6.06
CA THR A 56 -12.12 -3.63 -6.26
C THR A 56 -11.93 -4.78 -5.25
N LEU A 57 -10.68 -5.16 -4.99
CA LEU A 57 -10.36 -6.17 -3.96
C LEU A 57 -10.76 -5.70 -2.55
N GLY A 58 -10.92 -4.39 -2.35
CA GLY A 58 -11.29 -3.76 -1.09
C GLY A 58 -12.79 -3.66 -0.87
N HIS A 59 -13.64 -3.87 -1.89
CA HIS A 59 -15.10 -3.77 -1.77
C HIS A 59 -15.70 -4.57 -0.59
N PRO A 60 -15.25 -5.81 -0.29
CA PRO A 60 -15.75 -6.54 0.88
C PRO A 60 -15.54 -5.84 2.23
N LEU A 61 -14.62 -4.86 2.30
CA LEU A 61 -14.26 -4.12 3.50
C LEU A 61 -14.91 -2.74 3.57
N GLU A 62 -15.72 -2.33 2.60
CA GLU A 62 -16.35 -0.99 2.57
C GLU A 62 -17.29 -0.72 3.74
N ASN A 63 -17.85 -1.77 4.33
CA ASN A 63 -18.66 -1.66 5.53
C ASN A 63 -17.83 -1.28 6.77
N ILE A 64 -16.50 -1.19 6.65
CA ILE A 64 -15.56 -0.88 7.72
C ILE A 64 -14.85 0.44 7.40
N LEU A 65 -15.50 1.56 7.72
CA LEU A 65 -14.97 2.91 7.53
C LEU A 65 -14.36 3.07 6.12
N GLN A 66 -13.05 3.34 6.03
CA GLN A 66 -12.31 3.52 4.77
C GLN A 66 -11.35 2.35 4.48
N ALA A 67 -11.64 1.15 5.00
CA ALA A 67 -10.81 -0.05 4.84
C ALA A 67 -10.67 -0.55 3.39
N VAL A 68 -11.43 0.01 2.44
CA VAL A 68 -11.31 -0.27 1.00
C VAL A 68 -9.87 -0.10 0.46
N ARG A 69 -9.04 0.73 1.13
CA ARG A 69 -7.61 0.93 0.78
C ARG A 69 -6.67 -0.18 1.27
N TRP A 70 -7.11 -1.08 2.15
CA TRP A 70 -6.24 -2.08 2.78
C TRP A 70 -5.49 -2.98 1.79
N PRO A 71 -6.10 -3.45 0.67
CA PRO A 71 -5.34 -4.14 -0.38
C PRO A 71 -4.18 -3.30 -0.90
N ALA A 72 -4.39 -2.01 -1.20
CA ALA A 72 -3.32 -1.13 -1.67
C ALA A 72 -2.21 -0.96 -0.60
N VAL A 73 -2.56 -0.85 0.69
CA VAL A 73 -1.59 -0.81 1.79
C VAL A 73 -0.75 -2.09 1.85
N ILE A 74 -1.36 -3.26 1.66
CA ILE A 74 -0.68 -4.56 1.63
C ILE A 74 0.27 -4.63 0.44
N PHE A 75 -0.20 -4.31 -0.77
CA PHE A 75 0.62 -4.34 -1.99
C PHE A 75 1.81 -3.38 -1.89
N GLY A 76 1.63 -2.17 -1.34
CA GLY A 76 2.72 -1.25 -1.08
C GLY A 76 3.78 -1.84 -0.15
N HIS A 77 3.37 -2.53 0.92
CA HIS A 77 4.31 -3.20 1.83
C HIS A 77 4.98 -4.43 1.22
N LEU A 78 4.26 -5.21 0.41
CA LEU A 78 4.84 -6.33 -0.33
C LEU A 78 5.94 -5.82 -1.28
N THR A 79 5.66 -4.75 -2.03
CA THR A 79 6.67 -4.10 -2.89
C THR A 79 7.88 -3.63 -2.09
N LEU A 80 7.68 -2.99 -0.93
CA LEU A 80 8.78 -2.57 -0.06
C LEU A 80 9.62 -3.75 0.46
N ILE A 81 8.97 -4.85 0.86
CA ILE A 81 9.65 -6.07 1.29
C ILE A 81 10.47 -6.67 0.14
N LEU A 82 9.92 -6.73 -1.07
CA LEU A 82 10.61 -7.21 -2.26
C LEU A 82 11.84 -6.35 -2.57
N TRP A 83 11.73 -5.03 -2.47
CA TRP A 83 12.87 -4.11 -2.60
C TRP A 83 13.94 -4.40 -1.56
N LEU A 84 13.59 -4.57 -0.28
CA LEU A 84 14.58 -4.90 0.75
C LEU A 84 15.24 -6.26 0.54
N ILE A 85 14.49 -7.25 0.04
CA ILE A 85 15.03 -8.57 -0.31
C ILE A 85 16.02 -8.47 -1.47
N TYR A 86 15.74 -7.63 -2.46
CA TYR A 86 16.64 -7.37 -3.58
C TYR A 86 17.89 -6.61 -3.11
N LEU A 87 17.70 -5.51 -2.38
CA LEU A 87 18.75 -4.63 -1.89
C LEU A 87 19.63 -5.26 -0.81
N LYS A 88 19.21 -6.35 -0.15
CA LYS A 88 20.06 -7.04 0.85
C LYS A 88 21.40 -7.51 0.29
N ASN A 89 21.47 -7.73 -1.02
CA ASN A 89 22.68 -8.19 -1.71
C ASN A 89 23.60 -7.03 -2.15
N ILE A 90 23.12 -5.78 -2.02
CA ILE A 90 23.80 -4.57 -2.50
C ILE A 90 24.14 -3.66 -1.32
N LEU A 91 23.20 -3.47 -0.40
CA LEU A 91 23.27 -2.54 0.71
C LEU A 91 23.53 -3.24 2.05
N SER A 92 24.34 -2.60 2.88
CA SER A 92 24.55 -2.97 4.28
C SER A 92 23.26 -2.81 5.11
N PRO A 93 23.16 -3.46 6.28
CA PRO A 93 21.97 -3.33 7.14
C PRO A 93 21.64 -1.89 7.54
N ARG A 94 22.65 -1.02 7.74
CA ARG A 94 22.44 0.38 8.09
C ARG A 94 21.84 1.18 6.94
N GLU A 95 22.33 0.96 5.72
CA GLU A 95 21.83 1.63 4.51
C GLU A 95 20.38 1.21 4.20
N ARG A 96 20.01 -0.05 4.45
CA ARG A 96 18.62 -0.49 4.29
C ARG A 96 17.67 0.11 5.32
N ILE A 97 18.13 0.29 6.56
CA ILE A 97 17.36 1.03 7.57
C ILE A 97 17.20 2.48 7.13
N PHE A 98 18.25 3.13 6.62
CA PHE A 98 18.15 4.47 6.07
C PHE A 98 17.13 4.53 4.91
N PHE A 99 17.19 3.57 3.98
CA PHE A 99 16.22 3.45 2.88
C PHE A 99 14.77 3.39 3.38
N LEU A 100 14.50 2.64 4.44
CA LEU A 100 13.16 2.54 5.06
C LEU A 100 12.63 3.85 5.65
N PHE A 101 13.51 4.78 6.05
CA PHE A 101 13.12 6.10 6.55
C PHE A 101 13.05 7.15 5.44
N SER A 102 13.66 6.90 4.29
CA SER A 102 13.59 7.79 3.11
C SER A 102 12.42 7.49 2.18
N SER A 103 11.77 6.33 2.33
CA SER A 103 10.65 5.84 1.54
C SER A 103 9.30 6.06 2.21
#